data_AF-A0AA96LVT3-F1
#
_entry.id   AF-A0AA96LVT3-F1
#
_cell.length_a   1.000
_cell.length_b   1.000
_cell.length_c   1.000
_cell.angle_alpha   90.00
_cell.angle_beta   90.00
_cell.angle_gamma   90.00
#
_symmetry.space_group_name_H-M   'P 1'
#
loop_
_entity.id
_entity.type
_entity.pdbx_description
1 polymer ?
#
loop_
_entity_poly.entity_id
_entity_poly.type
_entity_poly.pdbx_seq_one_letter_code
_entity_poly.pdbx_strand_id
1 'polypeptide(L)'
;MVEPLYDITVTCSFCENNYKTMKVRPSFKKASKTDTDFCLHYKEVNPDYYVVRICPFCGYAHTENFTDKWTTAQREIFYEKVAKNWTMRDYCKERSWEDALQSYKLALLSAQIRDEKSRVIAGLLHHLAWLYRYKEDTEQEKRFLTFALDEYVNVFETEGMDLNNARLMYLMGELCRRLQRFQEAVKWFSRVINDRKIMDAGMIKACREQWITTREDMLAMRLELPDEMKQAT
;
A
#
# COMPACT_ATOMS: atom_id res chain seq x y z
N MET A 1 18.85 26.06 9.90
CA MET A 1 17.72 25.11 10.12
C MET A 1 17.78 24.11 8.99
N VAL A 2 17.75 22.80 9.26
CA VAL A 2 17.86 21.77 8.21
C VAL A 2 16.47 21.55 7.61
N GLU A 3 16.36 21.65 6.29
CA GLU A 3 15.08 21.42 5.60
C GLU A 3 14.69 19.92 5.64
N PRO A 4 13.40 19.59 5.83
CA PRO A 4 12.93 18.19 5.90
C PRO A 4 13.13 17.41 4.60
N LEU A 5 13.08 18.09 3.46
CA LEU A 5 13.24 17.51 2.13
C LEU A 5 14.69 17.65 1.65
N TYR A 6 15.09 16.75 0.76
CA TYR A 6 16.36 16.82 0.07
C TYR A 6 16.26 16.21 -1.32
N ASP A 7 17.08 16.73 -2.22
CA ASP A 7 17.15 16.22 -3.59
C ASP A 7 17.91 14.90 -3.66
N ILE A 8 17.38 13.99 -4.47
CA ILE A 8 18.06 12.80 -4.95
C ILE A 8 18.08 12.83 -6.47
N THR A 9 19.16 12.31 -7.07
CA THR A 9 19.25 12.12 -8.52
C THR A 9 18.72 10.74 -8.88
N VAL A 10 17.88 10.66 -9.91
CA VAL A 10 17.29 9.42 -10.42
C VAL A 10 17.50 9.36 -11.92
N THR A 11 17.93 8.20 -12.41
CA THR A 11 17.98 7.89 -13.84
C THR A 11 16.70 7.16 -14.23
N CYS A 12 15.96 7.67 -15.21
CA CYS A 12 14.73 7.04 -15.67
C CYS A 12 15.03 5.73 -16.42
N SER A 13 14.52 4.58 -15.97
CA SER A 13 14.73 3.30 -16.67
C SER A 13 14.06 3.23 -18.06
N PHE A 14 13.11 4.12 -18.35
CA PHE A 14 12.40 4.16 -19.63
C PHE A 14 13.13 5.02 -20.67
N CYS A 15 13.34 6.32 -20.38
CA CYS A 15 13.92 7.28 -21.32
C CYS A 15 15.37 7.67 -21.01
N GLU A 16 15.99 7.08 -19.99
CA GLU A 16 17.41 7.23 -19.61
C GLU A 16 17.86 8.65 -19.19
N ASN A 17 16.98 9.63 -19.27
CA ASN A 17 17.20 10.97 -18.72
C ASN A 17 17.43 10.93 -17.20
N ASN A 18 18.38 11.75 -16.76
CA ASN A 18 18.62 12.04 -15.36
C ASN A 18 17.77 13.22 -14.90
N TYR A 19 17.17 13.12 -13.73
CA TYR A 19 16.44 14.21 -13.09
C TYR A 19 16.65 14.17 -11.58
N LYS A 20 16.40 15.31 -10.93
CA LYS A 20 16.38 15.41 -9.46
C LYS A 20 14.95 15.33 -8.99
N THR A 21 14.70 14.66 -7.87
CA THR A 21 13.40 14.63 -7.19
C THR A 21 13.60 14.72 -5.68
N MET A 22 12.60 15.22 -4.97
CA MET A 22 12.66 15.31 -3.51
C MET A 22 12.37 13.98 -2.80
N LYS A 23 13.00 13.79 -1.64
CA LYS A 23 12.73 12.72 -0.67
C LYS A 23 12.74 13.31 0.75
N VAL A 24 11.95 12.74 1.65
CA VAL A 24 11.97 13.14 3.08
C VAL A 24 13.18 12.54 3.77
N ARG A 25 13.94 13.38 4.47
CA ARG A 25 15.09 12.97 5.29
C ARG A 25 14.64 12.00 6.40
N PRO A 26 15.37 10.90 6.65
CA PRO A 26 14.98 9.93 7.68
C PRO A 26 14.70 10.52 9.07
N SER A 27 15.48 11.53 9.49
CA SER A 27 15.31 12.20 10.79
C SER A 27 13.97 12.93 10.98
N PHE A 28 13.27 13.24 9.88
CA PHE A 28 11.97 13.92 9.88
C PHE A 28 10.80 12.94 9.71
N LYS A 29 11.06 11.63 9.52
CA LYS A 29 10.01 10.60 9.39
C LYS A 29 9.45 10.18 10.75
N LYS A 30 8.88 11.13 11.51
CA LYS A 30 8.32 10.88 12.84
C LYS A 30 6.81 10.79 12.75
N ALA A 31 6.28 9.56 12.74
CA ALA A 31 4.84 9.33 12.80
C ALA A 31 4.29 9.71 14.19
N SER A 32 3.16 10.41 14.22
CA SER A 32 2.42 10.72 15.45
C SER A 32 1.45 9.63 15.85
N LYS A 33 0.98 8.83 14.89
CA LYS A 33 0.03 7.74 15.10
C LYS A 33 0.24 6.69 14.02
N THR A 34 0.01 5.43 14.37
CA THR A 34 -0.04 4.31 13.44
C THR A 34 -1.42 3.67 13.55
N ASP A 35 -2.11 3.52 12.43
CA ASP A 35 -3.35 2.76 12.37
C ASP A 35 -3.04 1.25 12.31
N THR A 36 -4.06 0.44 12.59
CA THR A 36 -3.96 -1.03 12.65
C THR A 36 -3.60 -1.68 11.32
N ASP A 37 -3.84 -1.03 10.17
CA ASP A 37 -3.42 -1.44 8.83
C ASP A 37 -2.05 -0.86 8.42
N PHE A 38 -1.30 -0.33 9.39
CA PHE A 38 0.02 0.28 9.25
C PHE A 38 0.07 1.65 8.56
N CYS A 39 -1.08 2.30 8.33
CA CYS A 39 -1.10 3.70 7.89
C CYS A 39 -0.45 4.60 8.95
N LEU A 40 0.53 5.40 8.55
CA LEU A 40 1.27 6.30 9.43
C LEU A 40 0.79 7.73 9.25
N HIS A 41 0.44 8.38 10.37
CA HIS A 41 0.05 9.79 10.38
C HIS A 41 1.24 10.64 10.80
N TYR A 42 1.51 11.73 10.06
CA TYR A 42 2.65 12.62 10.30
C TYR A 42 2.13 14.04 10.61
N LYS A 43 2.77 14.72 11.58
CA LYS A 43 2.40 16.11 11.94
C LYS A 43 3.00 17.17 11.03
N GLU A 44 4.15 16.88 10.44
CA GLU A 44 4.92 17.82 9.60
C GLU A 44 4.83 17.37 8.14
N VAL A 45 5.89 16.75 7.61
CA VAL A 45 5.96 16.30 6.22
C VAL A 45 5.59 14.83 6.13
N ASN A 46 4.63 14.49 5.27
CA ASN A 46 4.25 13.11 5.00
C ASN A 46 5.23 12.47 3.98
N PRO A 47 6.05 11.47 4.37
CA PRO A 47 6.95 10.78 3.47
C PRO A 47 6.27 10.01 2.34
N ASP A 48 5.01 9.58 2.53
CA ASP A 48 4.25 8.82 1.54
C ASP A 48 4.12 9.61 0.23
N TYR A 49 4.07 10.94 0.30
CA TYR A 49 3.90 11.80 -0.87
C TYR A 49 5.09 11.72 -1.84
N TYR A 50 6.24 11.22 -1.37
CA TYR A 50 7.50 11.17 -2.13
C TYR A 50 7.98 9.75 -2.41
N VAL A 51 7.17 8.73 -2.11
CA VAL A 51 7.51 7.32 -2.40
C VAL A 51 7.55 7.07 -3.90
N VAL A 52 6.58 7.62 -4.64
CA VAL A 52 6.55 7.52 -6.11
C VAL A 52 7.46 8.57 -6.74
N ARG A 53 8.31 8.14 -7.65
CA ARG A 53 9.18 8.98 -8.47
C ARG A 53 8.60 9.07 -9.87
N ILE A 54 8.47 10.27 -10.41
CA ILE A 54 7.92 10.49 -11.76
C ILE A 54 8.98 11.15 -12.61
N CYS A 55 9.29 10.55 -13.75
CA CYS A 55 10.14 11.17 -14.74
C CYS A 55 9.42 12.37 -15.38
N PRO A 56 9.95 13.60 -15.29
CA PRO A 56 9.28 14.78 -15.85
C PRO A 56 9.23 14.74 -17.39
N PHE A 57 10.15 14.00 -18.02
CA PHE A 57 10.29 13.94 -19.47
C PHE A 57 9.31 12.98 -20.15
N CYS A 58 9.01 11.82 -19.54
CA CYS A 58 8.22 10.76 -20.18
C CYS A 58 7.01 10.28 -19.36
N GLY A 59 6.83 10.80 -18.13
CA GLY A 59 5.71 10.44 -17.26
C GLY A 59 5.84 9.09 -16.57
N TYR A 60 6.98 8.39 -16.73
CA TYR A 60 7.19 7.11 -16.06
C TYR A 60 7.22 7.28 -14.54
N ALA A 61 6.21 6.73 -13.89
CA ALA A 61 6.02 6.77 -12.44
C ALA A 61 6.32 5.40 -11.84
N HIS A 62 7.21 5.34 -10.85
CA HIS A 62 7.66 4.09 -10.25
C HIS A 62 8.07 4.29 -8.79
N THR A 63 8.20 3.19 -8.07
CA THR A 63 8.78 3.18 -6.72
C THR A 63 10.09 2.40 -6.73
N GLU A 64 10.81 2.40 -5.61
CA GLU A 64 12.04 1.61 -5.42
C GLU A 64 11.79 0.08 -5.55
N ASN A 65 10.54 -0.38 -5.46
CA ASN A 65 10.18 -1.80 -5.53
C ASN A 65 9.85 -2.29 -6.95
N PHE A 66 9.89 -1.41 -7.95
CA PHE A 66 9.65 -1.79 -9.34
C PHE A 66 10.85 -2.54 -9.90
N THR A 67 10.64 -3.42 -10.87
CA THR A 67 11.74 -4.02 -11.63
C THR A 67 12.47 -2.94 -12.45
N ASP A 68 13.74 -3.09 -12.80
CA ASP A 68 14.44 -2.09 -13.64
C ASP A 68 14.41 -2.40 -15.14
N LYS A 69 14.12 -3.66 -15.50
CA LYS A 69 14.20 -4.14 -16.88
C LYS A 69 12.88 -3.93 -17.62
N TRP A 70 12.98 -3.60 -18.91
CA TRP A 70 11.84 -3.41 -19.79
C TRP A 70 11.91 -4.40 -20.95
N THR A 71 10.79 -5.01 -21.29
CA THR A 71 10.65 -5.71 -22.57
C THR A 71 10.27 -4.71 -23.68
N THR A 72 10.52 -5.07 -24.94
CA THR A 72 10.15 -4.24 -26.10
C THR A 72 8.65 -3.96 -26.12
N ALA A 73 7.82 -4.98 -25.89
CA ALA A 73 6.36 -4.85 -25.85
C ALA A 73 5.89 -3.89 -24.74
N GLN A 74 6.47 -3.98 -23.54
CA GLN A 74 6.15 -3.06 -22.44
C GLN A 74 6.51 -1.61 -22.79
N ARG A 75 7.66 -1.39 -23.44
CA ARG A 75 8.08 -0.05 -23.88
C ARG A 75 7.10 0.54 -24.89
N GLU A 76 6.68 -0.24 -25.87
CA GLU A 76 5.71 0.18 -26.89
C GLU A 76 4.35 0.53 -26.26
N ILE A 77 3.82 -0.34 -25.39
CA ILE A 77 2.55 -0.09 -24.70
C ILE A 77 2.63 1.15 -23.81
N PHE A 78 3.72 1.31 -23.05
CA PHE A 78 3.91 2.48 -22.19
C PHE A 78 4.03 3.76 -23.02
N TYR A 79 4.74 3.71 -24.15
CA TYR A 79 4.86 4.85 -25.04
C TYR A 79 3.49 5.29 -25.57
N GLU A 80 2.70 4.37 -26.13
CA GLU A 80 1.40 4.70 -26.71
C GLU A 80 0.37 5.16 -25.66
N LYS A 81 0.36 4.54 -24.48
CA LYS A 81 -0.61 4.88 -23.42
C LYS A 81 -0.24 6.12 -22.61
N VAL A 82 1.06 6.38 -22.41
CA VAL A 82 1.54 7.41 -21.48
C VAL A 82 2.49 8.38 -22.17
N ALA A 83 3.67 7.93 -22.60
CA ALA A 83 4.76 8.84 -22.95
C ALA A 83 4.43 9.74 -24.15
N LYS A 84 3.73 9.23 -25.16
CA LYS A 84 3.34 9.95 -26.39
C LYS A 84 2.47 11.18 -26.11
N ASN A 85 1.60 11.09 -25.11
CA ASN A 85 0.69 12.17 -24.70
C ASN A 85 1.20 12.91 -23.45
N TRP A 86 2.40 12.57 -22.98
CA TRP A 86 2.95 13.19 -21.79
C TRP A 86 3.40 14.62 -22.11
N THR A 87 2.82 15.56 -21.38
CA THR A 87 3.32 16.93 -21.34
C THR A 87 4.25 17.05 -20.15
N MET A 88 5.39 17.71 -20.35
CA MET A 88 6.38 17.88 -19.29
C MET A 88 5.70 18.50 -18.06
N ARG A 89 5.75 17.79 -16.93
CA ARG A 89 5.16 18.21 -15.65
C ARG A 89 6.15 17.93 -14.55
N ASP A 90 6.32 18.93 -13.68
CA ASP A 90 7.28 18.86 -12.60
C ASP A 90 6.64 18.37 -11.30
N TYR A 91 6.84 17.08 -11.00
CA TYR A 91 6.52 16.44 -9.73
C TYR A 91 7.75 16.31 -8.81
N CYS A 92 8.84 16.99 -9.12
CA CYS A 92 10.12 16.88 -8.41
C CYS A 92 10.25 17.83 -7.24
N LYS A 93 9.25 18.70 -7.02
CA LYS A 93 9.13 19.70 -5.96
C LYS A 93 8.34 19.18 -4.75
N GLU A 94 8.10 20.07 -3.79
CA GLU A 94 7.19 19.80 -2.66
C GLU A 94 5.78 19.46 -3.19
N ARG A 95 5.18 18.41 -2.64
CA ARG A 95 3.94 17.82 -3.18
C ARG A 95 2.78 18.08 -2.25
N SER A 96 1.66 18.48 -2.84
CA SER A 96 0.38 18.47 -2.13
C SER A 96 -0.17 17.04 -2.03
N TRP A 97 -1.29 16.90 -1.33
CA TRP A 97 -2.05 15.64 -1.33
C TRP A 97 -2.50 15.25 -2.74
N GLU A 98 -2.94 16.21 -3.55
CA GLU A 98 -3.41 15.99 -4.92
C GLU A 98 -2.25 15.50 -5.81
N ASP A 99 -1.06 16.08 -5.66
CA ASP A 99 0.15 15.62 -6.36
C ASP A 99 0.52 14.19 -5.97
N ALA A 100 0.45 13.86 -4.67
CA ALA A 100 0.68 12.51 -4.18
C ALA A 100 -0.34 11.53 -4.79
N LEU A 101 -1.63 11.85 -4.77
CA LEU A 101 -2.68 11.02 -5.34
C LEU A 101 -2.45 10.75 -6.83
N GLN A 102 -2.13 11.78 -7.60
CA GLN A 102 -1.83 11.63 -9.02
C GLN A 102 -0.57 10.78 -9.24
N SER A 103 0.46 10.95 -8.41
CA SER A 103 1.68 10.15 -8.49
C SER A 103 1.40 8.66 -8.31
N TYR A 104 0.62 8.27 -7.31
CA TYR A 104 0.26 6.87 -7.08
C TYR A 104 -0.63 6.30 -8.18
N LYS A 105 -1.56 7.09 -8.74
CA LYS A 105 -2.38 6.65 -9.88
C LYS A 105 -1.52 6.39 -11.13
N LEU A 106 -0.55 7.27 -11.42
CA LEU A 106 0.40 7.08 -12.52
C LEU A 106 1.32 5.87 -12.27
N ALA A 107 1.76 5.65 -11.03
CA ALA A 107 2.57 4.50 -10.66
C ALA A 107 1.78 3.19 -10.80
N LEU A 108 0.49 3.17 -10.40
CA LEU A 108 -0.37 2.00 -10.57
C LEU A 108 -0.55 1.66 -12.05
N LEU A 109 -0.83 2.66 -12.90
CA LEU A 109 -0.91 2.46 -14.35
C LEU A 109 0.42 1.92 -14.91
N SER A 110 1.54 2.48 -14.47
CA SER A 110 2.88 2.04 -14.89
C SER A 110 3.15 0.60 -14.44
N ALA A 111 2.78 0.23 -13.21
CA ALA A 111 2.91 -1.13 -12.67
C ALA A 111 2.10 -2.14 -13.49
N GLN A 112 0.87 -1.80 -13.86
CA GLN A 112 0.01 -2.64 -14.69
C GLN A 112 0.55 -2.83 -16.11
N ILE A 113 1.05 -1.76 -16.75
CA ILE A 113 1.68 -1.86 -18.08
C ILE A 113 2.94 -2.73 -18.04
N ARG A 114 3.67 -2.67 -16.93
CA ARG A 114 4.91 -3.41 -16.72
C ARG A 114 4.70 -4.82 -16.19
N ASP A 115 3.47 -5.24 -15.95
CA ASP A 115 3.15 -6.53 -15.34
C ASP A 115 3.98 -6.76 -14.06
N GLU A 116 4.03 -5.73 -13.21
CA GLU A 116 4.74 -5.81 -11.93
C GLU A 116 4.09 -6.81 -10.99
N LYS A 117 4.88 -7.35 -10.06
CA LYS A 117 4.40 -8.33 -9.08
C LYS A 117 3.19 -7.78 -8.31
N SER A 118 2.22 -8.65 -8.00
CA SER A 118 1.02 -8.34 -7.22
C SER A 118 1.33 -7.61 -5.91
N ARG A 119 2.46 -7.93 -5.26
CA ARG A 119 2.91 -7.25 -4.03
C ARG A 119 3.16 -5.75 -4.23
N VAL A 120 3.70 -5.35 -5.39
CA VAL A 120 3.94 -3.94 -5.74
C VAL A 120 2.61 -3.25 -5.99
N ILE A 121 1.71 -3.90 -6.75
CA ILE A 121 0.38 -3.38 -7.07
C ILE A 121 -0.46 -3.19 -5.79
N ALA A 122 -0.51 -4.22 -4.93
CA ALA A 122 -1.19 -4.17 -3.63
C ALA A 122 -0.68 -3.01 -2.77
N GLY A 123 0.64 -2.81 -2.71
CA GLY A 123 1.25 -1.69 -1.99
C GLY A 123 0.79 -0.33 -2.51
N LEU A 124 0.74 -0.12 -3.83
CA LEU A 124 0.27 1.13 -4.44
C LEU A 124 -1.21 1.39 -4.14
N LEU A 125 -2.05 0.36 -4.29
CA LEU A 125 -3.49 0.43 -4.00
C LEU A 125 -3.75 0.77 -2.53
N HIS A 126 -2.99 0.16 -1.62
CA HIS A 126 -3.13 0.40 -0.19
C HIS A 126 -2.74 1.83 0.20
N HIS A 127 -1.67 2.39 -0.38
CA HIS A 127 -1.32 3.80 -0.18
C HIS A 127 -2.37 4.75 -0.79
N LEU A 128 -2.98 4.41 -1.93
CA LEU A 128 -4.11 5.19 -2.46
C LEU A 128 -5.27 5.23 -1.46
N ALA A 129 -5.59 4.10 -0.81
CA ALA A 129 -6.58 4.09 0.25
C ALA A 129 -6.20 5.00 1.43
N TRP A 130 -4.93 4.98 1.88
CA TRP A 130 -4.45 5.88 2.93
C TRP A 130 -4.55 7.36 2.53
N LEU A 131 -4.25 7.70 1.27
CA LEU A 131 -4.43 9.06 0.78
C LEU A 131 -5.89 9.50 0.90
N TYR A 132 -6.86 8.68 0.47
CA TYR A 132 -8.27 9.03 0.66
C TYR A 132 -8.68 9.10 2.14
N ARG A 133 -8.12 8.24 3.01
CA ARG A 133 -8.31 8.34 4.46
C ARG A 133 -7.88 9.69 5.02
N TYR A 134 -6.74 10.24 4.57
CA TYR A 134 -6.28 11.56 5.02
C TYR A 134 -7.24 12.70 4.65
N LYS A 135 -8.12 12.50 3.67
CA LYS A 135 -9.18 13.43 3.26
C LYS A 135 -10.58 13.04 3.76
N GLU A 136 -10.66 12.01 4.61
CA GLU A 136 -11.92 11.46 5.14
C GLU A 136 -12.89 10.99 4.04
N ASP A 137 -12.38 10.66 2.85
CA ASP A 137 -13.15 10.12 1.74
C ASP A 137 -13.31 8.60 1.90
N THR A 138 -14.28 8.24 2.74
CA THR A 138 -14.54 6.84 3.11
C THR A 138 -14.99 5.96 1.94
N GLU A 139 -15.61 6.53 0.90
CA GLU A 139 -16.06 5.77 -0.27
C GLU A 139 -14.86 5.32 -1.11
N GLN A 140 -13.98 6.27 -1.47
CA GLN A 140 -12.79 5.94 -2.23
C GLN A 140 -11.81 5.12 -1.41
N GLU A 141 -11.68 5.38 -0.10
CA GLU A 141 -10.87 4.54 0.80
C GLU A 141 -11.32 3.07 0.70
N LYS A 142 -12.60 2.78 0.92
CA LYS A 142 -13.13 1.40 0.86
C LYS A 142 -12.91 0.76 -0.51
N ARG A 143 -13.08 1.53 -1.58
CA ARG A 143 -12.83 1.06 -2.94
C ARG A 143 -11.38 0.62 -3.13
N PHE A 144 -10.41 1.43 -2.73
CA PHE A 144 -8.99 1.09 -2.87
C PHE A 144 -8.53 0.01 -1.88
N LEU A 145 -9.10 -0.05 -0.68
CA LEU A 145 -8.87 -1.16 0.25
C LEU A 145 -9.37 -2.49 -0.32
N THR A 146 -10.50 -2.49 -1.03
CA THR A 146 -11.01 -3.70 -1.70
C THR A 146 -10.02 -4.19 -2.76
N PHE A 147 -9.58 -3.31 -3.65
CA PHE A 147 -8.58 -3.69 -4.66
C PHE A 147 -7.25 -4.13 -4.04
N ALA A 148 -6.80 -3.46 -2.98
CA ALA A 148 -5.58 -3.85 -2.28
C ALA A 148 -5.70 -5.24 -1.64
N LEU A 149 -6.85 -5.54 -1.02
CA LEU A 149 -7.13 -6.85 -0.43
C LEU A 149 -7.10 -7.95 -1.50
N ASP A 150 -7.74 -7.74 -2.65
CA ASP A 150 -7.77 -8.72 -3.74
C ASP A 150 -6.35 -9.03 -4.24
N GLU A 151 -5.49 -8.02 -4.39
CA GLU A 151 -4.07 -8.24 -4.76
C GLU A 151 -3.26 -8.88 -3.64
N TYR A 152 -3.54 -8.58 -2.35
CA TYR A 152 -2.88 -9.28 -1.25
C TYR A 152 -3.28 -10.77 -1.17
N VAL A 153 -4.53 -11.12 -1.50
CA VAL A 153 -4.96 -12.52 -1.68
C VAL A 153 -4.16 -13.17 -2.80
N ASN A 154 -4.04 -12.50 -3.96
CA ASN A 154 -3.25 -12.99 -5.09
C ASN A 154 -1.77 -13.22 -4.70
N VAL A 155 -1.16 -12.30 -3.95
CA VAL A 155 0.20 -12.48 -3.40
C VAL A 155 0.28 -13.73 -2.52
N PHE A 156 -0.69 -13.91 -1.63
CA PHE A 156 -0.72 -15.05 -0.71
C PHE A 156 -0.86 -16.40 -1.46
N GLU A 157 -1.67 -16.43 -2.51
CA GLU A 157 -1.90 -17.64 -3.32
C GLU A 157 -0.71 -17.97 -4.23
N THR A 158 -0.06 -16.97 -4.82
CA THR A 158 1.01 -17.16 -5.81
C THR A 158 2.40 -17.30 -5.22
N GLU A 159 2.72 -16.58 -4.15
CA GLU A 159 4.05 -16.64 -3.50
C GLU A 159 4.19 -17.82 -2.51
N GLY A 160 3.10 -18.57 -2.29
CA GLY A 160 3.08 -19.85 -1.57
C GLY A 160 3.07 -19.73 -0.04
N MET A 161 2.44 -20.71 0.62
CA MET A 161 2.35 -20.85 2.09
C MET A 161 3.70 -21.01 2.82
N ASP A 162 4.81 -21.21 2.09
CA ASP A 162 6.13 -21.45 2.70
C ASP A 162 6.73 -20.17 3.32
N LEU A 163 6.29 -19.00 2.87
CA LEU A 163 6.49 -17.76 3.59
C LEU A 163 5.41 -17.67 4.67
N ASN A 164 5.76 -18.06 5.91
CA ASN A 164 5.05 -17.72 7.16
C ASN A 164 4.90 -16.19 7.30
N ASN A 165 4.12 -15.58 6.43
CA ASN A 165 3.99 -14.15 6.34
C ASN A 165 2.83 -13.72 7.23
N ALA A 166 3.02 -13.92 8.53
CA ALA A 166 2.09 -13.55 9.58
C ALA A 166 1.62 -12.09 9.42
N ARG A 167 2.52 -11.22 8.94
CA ARG A 167 2.22 -9.81 8.65
C ARG A 167 1.26 -9.64 7.47
N LEU A 168 1.42 -10.39 6.38
CA LEU A 168 0.49 -10.37 5.25
C LEU A 168 -0.89 -10.88 5.67
N MET A 169 -0.93 -12.01 6.40
CA MET A 169 -2.19 -12.58 6.89
C MET A 169 -2.91 -11.65 7.88
N TYR A 170 -2.16 -11.06 8.82
CA TYR A 170 -2.68 -10.01 9.70
C TYR A 170 -3.25 -8.85 8.89
N LEU A 171 -2.51 -8.38 7.89
CA LEU A 171 -2.96 -7.26 7.06
C LEU A 171 -4.25 -7.60 6.31
N MET A 172 -4.34 -8.78 5.69
CA MET A 172 -5.57 -9.23 5.02
C MET A 172 -6.75 -9.28 5.99
N GLY A 173 -6.55 -9.82 7.20
CA GLY A 173 -7.58 -9.82 8.24
C GLY A 173 -8.03 -8.42 8.64
N GLU A 174 -7.08 -7.50 8.80
CA GLU A 174 -7.39 -6.11 9.14
C GLU A 174 -8.11 -5.36 8.02
N LEU A 175 -7.73 -5.60 6.76
CA LEU A 175 -8.45 -5.04 5.61
C LEU A 175 -9.87 -5.62 5.51
N CYS A 176 -10.05 -6.92 5.72
CA CYS A 176 -11.38 -7.54 5.80
C CYS A 176 -12.22 -6.86 6.89
N ARG A 177 -11.67 -6.63 8.10
CA ARG A 177 -12.40 -5.98 9.20
C ARG A 177 -12.82 -4.55 8.84
N ARG A 178 -11.90 -3.75 8.27
CA ARG A 178 -12.18 -2.38 7.81
C ARG A 178 -13.25 -2.32 6.72
N LEU A 179 -13.29 -3.34 5.86
CA LEU A 179 -14.31 -3.54 4.84
C LEU A 179 -15.59 -4.20 5.36
N GLN A 180 -15.72 -4.41 6.68
CA GLN A 180 -16.84 -5.08 7.35
C GLN A 180 -17.06 -6.54 6.90
N ARG A 181 -16.04 -7.17 6.31
CA ARG A 181 -15.99 -8.59 5.97
C ARG A 181 -15.53 -9.40 7.19
N PHE A 182 -16.29 -9.29 8.29
CA PHE A 182 -15.84 -9.77 9.59
C PHE A 182 -15.56 -11.28 9.63
N GLN A 183 -16.40 -12.10 8.99
CA GLN A 183 -16.18 -13.56 8.96
C GLN A 183 -14.83 -13.94 8.35
N GLU A 184 -14.41 -13.23 7.28
CA GLU A 184 -13.10 -13.44 6.66
C GLU A 184 -11.98 -12.91 7.55
N ALA A 185 -12.18 -11.76 8.20
CA ALA A 185 -11.22 -11.20 9.14
C ALA A 185 -10.88 -12.19 10.28
N VAL A 186 -11.91 -12.78 10.89
CA VAL A 186 -11.78 -13.79 11.95
C VAL A 186 -10.93 -14.97 11.48
N LYS A 187 -11.22 -15.50 10.28
CA LYS A 187 -10.46 -16.63 9.72
C LYS A 187 -8.98 -16.30 9.56
N TRP A 188 -8.64 -15.11 9.04
CA TRP A 188 -7.26 -14.68 8.87
C TRP A 188 -6.52 -14.54 10.20
N PHE A 189 -7.13 -13.89 11.20
CA PHE A 189 -6.53 -13.74 12.52
C PHE A 189 -6.38 -15.09 13.22
N SER A 190 -7.42 -15.94 13.24
CA SER A 190 -7.39 -17.29 13.81
C SER A 190 -6.29 -18.14 13.18
N ARG A 191 -6.09 -18.03 11.86
CA ARG A 191 -5.04 -18.76 11.16
C ARG A 191 -3.65 -18.39 11.65
N VAL A 192 -3.37 -17.10 11.91
CA VAL A 192 -2.09 -16.67 12.48
C VAL A 192 -1.92 -17.13 13.94
N ILE A 193 -2.99 -17.06 14.73
CA ILE A 193 -2.95 -17.39 16.16
C ILE A 193 -2.72 -18.89 16.39
N ASN A 194 -3.29 -19.74 15.53
CA ASN A 194 -3.30 -21.19 15.70
C ASN A 194 -2.17 -21.91 14.94
N ASP A 195 -1.54 -21.27 13.96
CA ASP A 195 -0.43 -21.87 13.21
C ASP A 195 0.86 -21.89 14.03
N ARG A 196 1.26 -23.09 14.46
CA ARG A 196 2.47 -23.33 15.25
C ARG A 196 3.77 -23.02 14.50
N LYS A 197 3.73 -22.92 13.16
CA LYS A 197 4.91 -22.55 12.36
C LYS A 197 5.21 -21.06 12.47
N ILE A 198 4.21 -20.22 12.78
CA ILE A 198 4.39 -18.79 12.94
C ILE A 198 4.98 -18.51 14.32
N MET A 199 6.18 -17.92 14.34
CA MET A 199 6.90 -17.57 15.58
C MET A 199 6.97 -16.06 15.85
N ASP A 200 6.36 -15.24 14.98
CA ASP A 200 6.30 -13.79 15.16
C ASP A 200 5.33 -13.43 16.29
N ALA A 201 5.86 -13.37 17.52
CA ALA A 201 5.09 -13.07 18.72
C ALA A 201 4.36 -11.71 18.65
N GLY A 202 4.94 -10.74 17.93
CA GLY A 202 4.33 -9.42 17.73
C GLY A 202 3.07 -9.51 16.87
N MET A 203 3.15 -10.22 15.73
CA MET A 203 2.00 -10.44 14.86
C MET A 203 0.95 -11.36 15.50
N ILE A 204 1.34 -12.39 16.26
CA ILE A 204 0.39 -13.22 17.01
C ILE A 204 -0.40 -12.37 18.01
N LYS A 205 0.29 -11.51 18.77
CA LYS A 205 -0.35 -10.58 19.70
C LYS A 205 -1.30 -9.62 18.97
N ALA A 206 -0.84 -9.00 17.89
CA ALA A 206 -1.66 -8.09 17.10
C ALA A 206 -2.92 -8.78 16.53
N CYS A 207 -2.80 -10.01 16.01
CA CYS A 207 -3.94 -10.79 15.56
C CYS A 207 -4.94 -11.07 16.69
N ARG A 208 -4.48 -11.39 17.91
CA ARG A 208 -5.39 -11.60 19.06
C ARG A 208 -6.15 -10.34 19.41
N GLU A 209 -5.47 -9.20 19.44
CA GLU A 209 -6.08 -7.90 19.72
C GLU A 209 -7.12 -7.53 18.64
N GLN A 210 -6.80 -7.72 17.36
CA GLN A 210 -7.74 -7.44 16.28
C GLN A 210 -8.88 -8.45 16.18
N TRP A 211 -8.66 -9.70 16.59
CA TRP A 211 -9.73 -10.70 16.71
C TRP A 211 -10.75 -10.29 17.77
N ILE A 212 -10.31 -9.81 18.93
CA ILE A 212 -11.19 -9.29 19.99
C ILE A 212 -11.93 -8.04 19.49
N THR A 213 -11.21 -7.10 18.89
CA THR A 213 -11.79 -5.88 18.29
C THR A 213 -12.86 -6.23 17.25
N THR A 214 -12.61 -7.22 16.40
CA THR A 214 -13.59 -7.72 15.42
C THR A 214 -14.85 -8.25 16.09
N ARG A 215 -14.73 -9.00 17.19
CA ARG A 215 -15.87 -9.49 17.97
C ARG A 215 -16.69 -8.32 18.54
N GLU A 216 -16.03 -7.32 19.09
CA GLU A 216 -16.67 -6.12 19.64
C GLU A 216 -17.41 -5.33 18.56
N ASP A 217 -16.79 -5.13 17.38
CA ASP A 217 -17.41 -4.50 16.22
C ASP A 217 -18.67 -5.25 15.77
N MET A 218 -18.61 -6.58 15.68
CA MET A 218 -19.75 -7.43 15.30
C MET A 218 -20.90 -7.33 16.31
N LEU A 219 -20.60 -7.34 17.61
CA LEU A 219 -21.59 -7.19 18.67
C LEU A 219 -22.24 -5.79 18.64
N ALA A 220 -21.45 -4.74 18.44
CA ALA A 220 -21.96 -3.38 18.30
C ALA A 220 -22.91 -3.23 17.09
N MET A 221 -22.64 -3.96 16.01
CA MET A 221 -23.49 -4.02 14.82
C MET A 221 -24.63 -5.07 14.91
N ARG A 222 -24.76 -5.78 16.04
CA ARG A 222 -25.76 -6.84 16.27
C ARG A 222 -25.71 -7.98 15.23
N LEU A 223 -24.51 -8.31 14.76
CA LEU A 223 -24.26 -9.41 13.84
C LEU A 223 -24.11 -10.73 14.60
N GLU A 224 -24.48 -11.84 13.96
CA GLU A 224 -24.24 -13.17 14.51
C GLU A 224 -22.74 -13.49 14.54
N LEU A 225 -22.25 -13.89 15.71
CA LEU A 225 -20.85 -14.29 15.87
C LEU A 225 -20.57 -15.62 15.14
N PRO A 226 -19.41 -15.76 14.48
CA PRO A 226 -18.96 -17.06 13.97
C PRO A 226 -18.79 -18.06 15.10
N ASP A 227 -18.94 -19.35 14.83
CA ASP A 227 -18.82 -20.39 15.86
C ASP A 227 -17.45 -20.41 16.53
N GLU A 228 -16.40 -20.07 15.77
CA GLU A 228 -15.04 -19.85 16.24
C GLU A 228 -14.96 -18.79 17.37
N MET A 229 -15.84 -17.79 17.36
CA MET A 229 -15.90 -16.74 18.38
C MET A 229 -16.83 -17.08 19.56
N LYS A 230 -17.80 -17.98 19.36
CA LYS A 230 -18.72 -18.43 20.42
C LYS A 230 -18.03 -19.36 21.42
N GLN A 231 -17.13 -20.22 20.94
CA GLN A 231 -16.45 -21.23 21.74
C GLN A 231 -15.29 -20.71 22.59
N ALA A 232 -14.82 -19.48 22.34
CA ALA A 232 -13.67 -18.88 23.01
C ALA A 232 -14.02 -18.08 24.29
N THR A 233 -15.12 -18.42 24.96
CA THR A 233 -15.56 -17.82 26.24
C THR A 233 -15.11 -18.70 27.39
#